data_AF-A0A3B0SF32-F1
#
_entry.id   AF-A0A3B0SF32-F1
#
_cell.length_a   1.000
_cell.length_b   1.000
_cell.length_c   1.000
_cell.angle_alpha   90.00
_cell.angle_beta   90.00
_cell.angle_gamma   90.00
#
_symmetry.space_group_name_H-M   'P 1'
#
loop_
_entity.id
_entity.type
_entity.pdbx_description
1 polymer ?
#
loop_
_entity_poly.entity_id
_entity_poly.type
_entity_poly.pdbx_seq_one_letter_code
_entity_poly.pdbx_strand_id
1 'polypeptide(L)'
;MKPIRLLTGILTVGVWTLLSRVLGFVRDVLIASYLGPGPLMDAFVAAFRLPNMFRRFFAEGAFNAAFVPMFSKRYEAGEDAESFASMALSGLGLVLLLLTGLAMVFMPALVWATAEGFVGDARFDMTVDFGRIVFPYILFISLAALFSGVLNATGRFAAAAAAPVILNIMLVTAMCAAALMGGNVVRALVWTIPFAGMAQLALVWQAARRAGLKIRVVRPRWTPEMSQLVRIALPAAMAGGVMQINLLVGQQVASNFDKAVSWLYAADRLY
;
A
#
# COMPACT_ATOMS: atom_id res chain seq x y z
N MET A 1 14.21 -13.34 27.69
CA MET A 1 14.08 -12.76 26.33
C MET A 1 15.24 -13.29 25.48
N LYS A 2 15.01 -13.87 24.30
CA LYS A 2 16.12 -14.29 23.41
C LYS A 2 16.79 -13.02 22.86
N PRO A 3 18.13 -12.91 22.87
CA PRO A 3 18.81 -11.73 22.36
C PRO A 3 18.48 -11.57 20.88
N ILE A 4 18.13 -10.34 20.48
CA ILE A 4 17.87 -10.00 19.07
C ILE A 4 19.18 -10.21 18.32
N ARG A 5 19.26 -11.24 17.47
CA ARG A 5 20.42 -11.50 16.63
C ARG A 5 20.41 -10.50 15.47
N LEU A 6 20.92 -9.29 15.73
CA LEU A 6 20.93 -8.17 14.79
C LEU A 6 21.51 -8.56 13.42
N LEU A 7 22.64 -9.28 13.39
CA LEU A 7 23.27 -9.77 12.15
C LEU A 7 22.34 -10.68 11.32
N THR A 8 21.68 -11.64 11.97
CA THR A 8 20.73 -12.54 11.30
C THR A 8 19.49 -11.78 10.85
N GLY A 9 19.02 -10.81 11.65
CA GLY A 9 17.91 -9.92 11.28
C GLY A 9 18.23 -9.08 10.04
N ILE A 10 19.40 -8.44 10.02
CA ILE A 10 19.89 -7.63 8.89
C ILE A 10 20.01 -8.47 7.62
N LEU A 11 20.65 -9.65 7.70
CA LEU A 11 20.80 -10.53 6.53
C LEU A 11 19.45 -11.03 6.01
N THR A 12 18.54 -11.41 6.90
CA THR A 12 17.21 -11.88 6.51
C THR A 12 16.42 -10.77 5.83
N VAL A 13 16.36 -9.58 6.43
CA VAL A 13 15.67 -8.42 5.85
C VAL A 13 16.32 -8.01 4.53
N GLY A 14 17.65 -8.06 4.44
CA GLY A 14 18.40 -7.76 3.21
C GLY A 14 18.01 -8.69 2.05
N VAL A 15 17.96 -10.01 2.29
CA VAL A 15 17.55 -10.99 1.28
C VAL A 15 16.10 -10.75 0.85
N TRP A 16 15.18 -10.58 1.80
CA TRP A 16 13.77 -10.29 1.47
C TRP A 16 13.60 -8.98 0.69
N THR A 17 14.37 -7.96 1.04
CA THR A 17 14.35 -6.66 0.34
C THR A 17 14.86 -6.79 -1.08
N LEU A 18 15.99 -7.47 -1.29
CA LEU A 18 16.56 -7.73 -2.62
C LEU A 18 15.58 -8.53 -3.47
N LEU A 19 15.02 -9.61 -2.93
CA LEU A 19 14.02 -10.43 -3.62
C LEU A 19 12.80 -9.59 -4.02
N SER A 20 12.30 -8.74 -3.12
CA SER A 20 11.20 -7.84 -3.42
C SER A 20 11.55 -6.83 -4.52
N ARG A 21 12.78 -6.31 -4.56
CA ARG A 21 13.23 -5.38 -5.59
C ARG A 21 13.35 -6.05 -6.95
N VAL A 22 13.95 -7.24 -7.01
CA VAL A 22 14.06 -8.03 -8.25
C VAL A 22 12.68 -8.41 -8.78
N LEU A 23 11.79 -8.93 -7.93
CA LEU A 23 10.43 -9.26 -8.35
C LEU A 23 9.61 -8.02 -8.74
N GLY A 24 9.83 -6.89 -8.05
CA GLY A 24 9.23 -5.62 -8.42
C GLY A 24 9.68 -5.15 -9.80
N PHE A 25 10.98 -5.28 -10.10
CA PHE A 25 11.53 -4.98 -11.42
C PHE A 25 10.96 -5.91 -12.50
N VAL A 26 10.92 -7.22 -12.25
CA VAL A 26 10.29 -8.19 -13.17
C VAL A 26 8.83 -7.82 -13.43
N ARG A 27 8.06 -7.50 -12.38
CA ARG A 27 6.67 -7.04 -12.52
C ARG A 27 6.59 -5.81 -13.43
N ASP A 28 7.44 -4.82 -13.21
CA ASP A 28 7.40 -3.57 -13.97
C ASP A 28 7.80 -3.79 -15.45
N VAL A 29 8.77 -4.67 -15.72
CA VAL A 29 9.11 -5.11 -17.09
C VAL A 29 7.93 -5.82 -17.75
N LEU A 30 7.23 -6.72 -17.05
CA LEU A 30 6.07 -7.42 -17.59
C LEU A 30 4.90 -6.47 -17.86
N ILE A 31 4.66 -5.50 -16.99
CA ILE A 31 3.64 -4.46 -17.22
C ILE A 31 4.01 -3.69 -18.48
N ALA A 32 5.25 -3.23 -18.62
CA ALA A 32 5.71 -2.52 -19.81
C ALA A 32 5.62 -3.36 -21.09
N SER A 33 5.97 -4.66 -21.03
CA SER A 33 5.95 -5.55 -22.19
C SER A 33 4.54 -5.92 -22.66
N TYR A 34 3.62 -6.15 -21.72
CA TYR A 34 2.26 -6.59 -22.07
C TYR A 34 1.30 -5.43 -22.35
N LEU A 35 1.45 -4.29 -21.66
CA LEU A 35 0.57 -3.15 -21.86
C LEU A 35 1.10 -2.20 -22.94
N GLY A 36 2.42 -2.02 -23.00
CA GLY A 36 3.06 -1.04 -23.88
C GLY A 36 2.68 0.42 -23.55
N PRO A 37 3.45 1.42 -24.01
CA PRO A 37 3.06 2.82 -23.86
C PRO A 37 1.80 3.12 -24.70
N GLY A 38 0.74 3.60 -24.05
CA GLY A 38 -0.53 3.93 -24.71
C GLY A 38 -1.68 4.11 -23.71
N PRO A 39 -2.93 4.28 -24.20
CA PRO A 39 -4.08 4.61 -23.37
C PRO A 39 -4.34 3.66 -22.20
N LEU A 40 -4.11 2.36 -22.43
CA LEU A 40 -4.33 1.32 -21.43
C LEU A 40 -3.32 1.39 -20.28
N MET A 41 -2.05 1.62 -20.61
CA MET A 41 -0.97 1.79 -19.62
C MET A 41 -1.11 3.11 -18.86
N ASP A 42 -1.41 4.20 -19.57
CA ASP A 42 -1.67 5.51 -18.95
C ASP A 42 -2.81 5.41 -17.92
N ALA A 43 -3.92 4.77 -18.30
CA ALA A 43 -5.06 4.56 -17.41
C ALA A 43 -4.71 3.69 -16.20
N PHE A 44 -3.99 2.59 -16.40
CA PHE A 44 -3.54 1.72 -15.31
C PHE A 44 -2.60 2.47 -14.35
N VAL A 45 -1.61 3.18 -14.87
CA VAL A 45 -0.64 3.95 -14.07
C VAL A 45 -1.35 5.02 -13.25
N ALA A 46 -2.23 5.80 -13.88
CA ALA A 46 -3.01 6.84 -13.19
C ALA A 46 -3.90 6.24 -12.09
N ALA A 47 -4.61 5.16 -12.40
CA ALA A 47 -5.46 4.46 -11.43
C ALA A 47 -4.67 3.88 -10.25
N PHE A 48 -3.51 3.26 -10.52
CA PHE A 48 -2.67 2.64 -9.50
C PHE A 48 -1.92 3.67 -8.64
N ARG A 49 -1.74 4.90 -9.13
CA ARG A 49 -1.07 5.96 -8.38
C ARG A 49 -1.90 6.45 -7.19
N LEU A 50 -3.23 6.55 -7.35
CA LEU A 50 -4.15 6.92 -6.26
C LEU A 50 -3.94 6.02 -5.02
N PRO A 51 -4.05 4.69 -5.08
CA PRO A 51 -3.81 3.82 -3.92
C PRO A 51 -2.39 3.91 -3.37
N ASN A 52 -1.38 4.07 -4.23
CA ASN A 52 0.01 4.18 -3.79
C ASN A 52 0.29 5.45 -2.98
N MET A 53 -0.33 6.56 -3.37
CA MET A 53 -0.27 7.79 -2.61
C MET A 53 -0.84 7.62 -1.20
N PHE A 54 -2.07 7.12 -1.10
CA PHE A 54 -2.71 6.86 0.19
C PHE A 54 -1.92 5.83 1.02
N ARG A 55 -1.34 4.81 0.40
CA ARG A 55 -0.42 3.86 1.06
C ARG A 55 0.79 4.57 1.66
N ARG A 56 1.41 5.51 0.96
CA ARG A 56 2.52 6.29 1.50
C ARG A 56 2.10 7.18 2.67
N PHE A 57 0.88 7.72 2.66
CA PHE A 57 0.35 8.50 3.79
C PHE A 57 0.05 7.64 5.04
N PHE A 58 -0.73 6.57 4.87
CA PHE A 58 -1.31 5.78 5.96
C PHE A 58 -0.47 4.56 6.37
N ALA A 59 0.20 3.91 5.41
CA ALA A 59 0.90 2.65 5.64
C ALA A 59 2.40 2.84 5.91
N GLU A 60 3.10 3.65 5.11
CA GLU A 60 4.55 3.85 5.27
C GLU A 60 4.90 5.13 6.02
N GLY A 61 4.03 6.14 5.95
CA GLY A 61 4.28 7.46 6.47
C GLY A 61 3.82 7.63 7.91
N ALA A 62 2.91 8.57 8.10
CA ALA A 62 2.76 9.26 9.36
C ALA A 62 2.12 8.45 10.47
N PHE A 63 1.14 7.61 10.12
CA PHE A 63 0.51 6.72 11.08
C PHE A 63 1.56 5.76 11.66
N ASN A 64 2.36 5.10 10.82
CA ASN A 64 3.34 4.12 11.28
C ASN A 64 4.50 4.76 12.05
N ALA A 65 4.94 5.95 11.63
CA ALA A 65 5.94 6.74 12.36
C ALA A 65 5.49 7.12 13.78
N ALA A 66 4.19 7.33 14.01
CA ALA A 66 3.63 7.60 15.34
C ALA A 66 3.32 6.31 16.11
N PHE A 67 2.70 5.34 15.44
CA PHE A 67 2.18 4.12 16.03
C PHE A 67 3.26 3.19 16.55
N VAL A 68 4.31 2.93 15.75
CA VAL A 68 5.34 1.93 16.09
C VAL A 68 6.11 2.32 17.37
N PRO A 69 6.59 3.57 17.55
CA PRO A 69 7.24 3.97 18.80
C PRO A 69 6.32 3.89 20.01
N MET A 70 5.06 4.32 19.88
CA MET A 70 4.08 4.25 20.97
C MET A 70 3.79 2.80 21.36
N PHE A 71 3.67 1.90 20.38
CA PHE A 71 3.48 0.47 20.62
C PHE A 71 4.72 -0.16 21.27
N SER A 72 5.93 0.10 20.75
CA SER A 72 7.19 -0.47 21.27
C SER A 72 7.40 -0.09 22.73
N LYS A 73 7.20 1.20 23.07
CA LYS A 73 7.33 1.69 24.44
C LYS A 73 6.43 0.94 25.42
N ARG A 74 5.16 0.69 25.04
CA ARG A 74 4.23 -0.07 25.88
C ARG A 74 4.61 -1.54 26.01
N TYR A 75 5.01 -2.13 24.88
CA TYR A 75 5.40 -3.54 24.83
C TYR A 75 6.62 -3.80 25.71
N GLU A 76 7.60 -2.89 25.70
CA GLU A 76 8.80 -2.96 26.55
C GLU A 76 8.49 -2.69 28.03
N ALA A 77 7.55 -1.79 28.33
CA ALA A 77 7.11 -1.48 29.68
C ALA A 77 6.20 -2.57 30.31
N GLY A 78 5.80 -3.59 29.54
CA GLY A 78 4.83 -4.60 30.00
C GLY A 78 3.41 -4.05 30.20
N GLU A 79 3.11 -2.90 29.59
CA GLU A 79 1.77 -2.32 29.56
C GLU A 79 0.88 -3.03 28.53
N ASP A 80 -0.42 -2.69 28.49
CA ASP A 80 -1.39 -3.26 27.57
C ASP A 80 -1.23 -2.73 26.12
N ALA A 81 -0.13 -3.15 25.48
CA ALA A 81 0.19 -2.80 24.10
C ALA A 81 -0.79 -3.44 23.09
N GLU A 82 -1.34 -4.62 23.41
CA GLU A 82 -2.25 -5.36 22.52
C GLU A 82 -3.62 -4.69 22.42
N SER A 83 -4.17 -4.17 23.52
CA SER A 83 -5.39 -3.37 23.47
C SER A 83 -5.17 -2.07 22.70
N PHE A 84 -4.03 -1.40 22.88
CA PHE A 84 -3.70 -0.21 22.08
C PHE A 84 -3.63 -0.53 20.58
N ALA A 85 -2.94 -1.61 20.19
CA ALA A 85 -2.87 -2.04 18.79
C ALA A 85 -4.25 -2.44 18.24
N SER A 86 -5.10 -3.07 19.05
CA SER A 86 -6.48 -3.42 18.67
C SER A 86 -7.36 -2.19 18.45
N MET A 87 -7.21 -1.16 19.30
CA MET A 87 -7.86 0.14 19.15
C MET A 87 -7.38 0.87 17.89
N ALA A 88 -6.06 0.88 17.66
CA ALA A 88 -5.46 1.47 16.47
C ALA A 88 -5.90 0.74 15.19
N LEU A 89 -5.94 -0.59 15.19
CA LEU A 89 -6.45 -1.43 14.10
C LEU A 89 -7.90 -1.07 13.76
N SER A 90 -8.75 -0.94 14.78
CA SER A 90 -10.17 -0.69 14.60
C SER A 90 -10.45 0.75 14.16
N GLY A 91 -9.73 1.73 14.73
CA GLY A 91 -9.82 3.13 14.32
C GLY A 91 -9.31 3.36 12.90
N LEU A 92 -8.12 2.84 12.58
CA LEU A 92 -7.55 2.90 11.23
C LEU A 92 -8.44 2.16 10.22
N GLY A 93 -8.91 0.97 10.57
CA GLY A 93 -9.83 0.19 9.74
C GLY A 93 -11.13 0.93 9.44
N LEU A 94 -11.74 1.58 10.44
CA LEU A 94 -12.94 2.40 10.23
C LEU A 94 -12.68 3.57 9.28
N VAL A 95 -11.60 4.32 9.51
CA VAL A 95 -11.23 5.47 8.66
C VAL A 95 -10.98 5.01 7.22
N LEU A 96 -10.24 3.91 7.03
CA LEU A 96 -9.95 3.37 5.71
C LEU A 96 -11.19 2.80 5.01
N LEU A 97 -12.12 2.17 5.75
CA LEU A 97 -13.38 1.70 5.19
C LEU A 97 -14.23 2.87 4.69
N LEU A 98 -14.37 3.94 5.48
CA LEU A 98 -15.07 5.15 5.07
C LEU A 98 -14.40 5.81 3.87
N LEU A 99 -13.07 5.96 3.91
CA LEU A 99 -12.28 6.52 2.81
C LEU A 99 -12.43 5.70 1.52
N THR A 100 -12.34 4.38 1.62
CA THR A 100 -12.50 3.47 0.48
C THR A 100 -13.91 3.55 -0.09
N GLY A 101 -14.94 3.53 0.77
CA GLY A 101 -16.34 3.69 0.37
C GLY A 101 -16.59 5.00 -0.37
N LEU A 102 -16.11 6.11 0.21
CA LEU A 102 -16.22 7.44 -0.38
C LEU A 102 -15.48 7.52 -1.72
N ALA A 103 -14.25 7.03 -1.78
CA ALA A 103 -13.46 7.05 -3.00
C ALA A 103 -14.09 6.23 -4.13
N MET A 104 -14.69 5.06 -3.84
CA MET A 104 -15.38 4.27 -4.87
C MET A 104 -16.54 5.04 -5.53
N VAL A 105 -17.30 5.81 -4.73
CA VAL A 105 -18.39 6.67 -5.21
C VAL A 105 -17.84 7.86 -5.98
N PHE A 106 -16.87 8.57 -5.42
CA PHE A 106 -16.30 9.79 -5.98
C PHE A 106 -15.07 9.55 -6.87
N MET A 107 -14.88 8.33 -7.37
CA MET A 107 -13.72 7.97 -8.20
C MET A 107 -13.58 8.85 -9.44
N PRO A 108 -14.65 9.22 -10.18
CA PRO A 108 -14.54 10.16 -11.29
C PRO A 108 -13.93 11.50 -10.89
N ALA A 109 -14.31 12.04 -9.73
CA ALA A 109 -13.76 13.30 -9.23
C ALA A 109 -12.28 13.15 -8.82
N LEU A 110 -11.89 12.00 -8.24
CA LEU A 110 -10.50 11.70 -7.92
C LEU A 110 -9.63 11.55 -9.18
N VAL A 111 -10.15 10.89 -10.22
CA VAL A 111 -9.46 10.77 -11.50
C VAL A 111 -9.35 12.13 -12.17
N TRP A 112 -10.42 12.93 -12.17
CA TRP A 112 -10.39 14.30 -12.68
C TRP A 112 -9.32 15.14 -11.96
N ALA A 113 -9.25 15.08 -10.63
CA ALA A 113 -8.27 15.84 -9.86
C ALA A 113 -6.80 15.39 -10.07
N THR A 114 -6.56 14.16 -10.55
CA THR A 114 -5.21 13.61 -10.69
C THR A 114 -4.75 13.43 -12.13
N ALA A 115 -5.69 13.40 -13.08
CA ALA A 115 -5.47 13.13 -14.49
C ALA A 115 -6.55 13.83 -15.35
N GLU A 116 -6.76 15.13 -15.14
CA GLU A 116 -7.76 15.92 -15.88
C GLU A 116 -7.58 15.85 -17.41
N GLY A 117 -6.33 15.69 -17.89
CA GLY A 117 -6.04 15.58 -19.32
C GLY A 117 -6.61 14.31 -19.99
N PHE A 118 -7.19 13.39 -19.22
CA PHE A 118 -7.91 12.23 -19.76
C PHE A 118 -9.38 12.53 -20.05
N VAL A 119 -9.94 13.64 -19.55
CA VAL A 119 -11.35 14.00 -19.74
C VAL A 119 -11.68 14.12 -21.23
N GLY A 120 -12.76 13.47 -21.66
CA GLY A 120 -13.19 13.43 -23.06
C GLY A 120 -12.53 12.33 -23.90
N ASP A 121 -11.68 11.49 -23.30
CA ASP A 121 -11.04 10.33 -23.92
C ASP A 121 -11.43 9.03 -23.18
N ALA A 122 -11.32 7.89 -23.87
CA ALA A 122 -11.53 6.54 -23.32
C ALA A 122 -10.62 6.24 -22.11
N ARG A 123 -9.48 6.93 -21.99
CA ARG A 123 -8.59 6.83 -20.81
C ARG A 123 -9.29 7.20 -19.50
N PHE A 124 -10.21 8.15 -19.51
CA PHE A 124 -10.87 8.58 -18.27
C PHE A 124 -11.70 7.45 -17.68
N ASP A 125 -12.61 6.87 -18.47
CA ASP A 125 -13.49 5.79 -18.02
C ASP A 125 -12.70 4.56 -17.59
N MET A 126 -11.65 4.19 -18.36
CA MET A 126 -10.74 3.11 -17.97
C MET A 126 -10.06 3.38 -16.63
N THR A 127 -9.58 4.61 -16.41
CA THR A 127 -8.92 5.00 -15.16
C THR A 127 -9.88 4.97 -13.99
N VAL A 128 -11.13 5.40 -14.18
CA VAL A 128 -12.19 5.33 -13.16
C VAL A 128 -12.48 3.87 -12.79
N ASP A 129 -12.64 2.99 -13.78
CA ASP A 129 -12.95 1.58 -13.56
C ASP A 129 -11.80 0.84 -12.87
N PHE A 130 -10.56 1.03 -13.35
CA PHE A 130 -9.38 0.49 -12.69
C PHE A 130 -9.23 1.06 -11.29
N GLY A 131 -9.44 2.37 -11.13
CA GLY A 131 -9.41 3.06 -9.84
C GLY A 131 -10.36 2.37 -8.85
N ARG A 132 -11.63 2.15 -9.22
CA ARG A 132 -12.62 1.49 -8.35
C ARG A 132 -12.19 0.09 -7.91
N ILE A 133 -11.54 -0.69 -8.79
CA ILE A 133 -11.12 -2.07 -8.48
C ILE A 133 -9.86 -2.08 -7.61
N VAL A 134 -8.90 -1.21 -7.91
CA VAL A 134 -7.60 -1.19 -7.21
C VAL A 134 -7.71 -0.47 -5.87
N PHE A 135 -8.54 0.56 -5.74
CA PHE A 135 -8.60 1.39 -4.53
C PHE A 135 -8.83 0.63 -3.22
N PRO A 136 -9.68 -0.40 -3.13
CA PRO A 136 -9.81 -1.24 -1.94
C PRO A 136 -8.51 -1.83 -1.40
N TYR A 137 -7.46 -1.94 -2.23
CA TYR A 137 -6.12 -2.30 -1.78
C TYR A 137 -5.60 -1.45 -0.62
N ILE A 138 -5.95 -0.15 -0.55
CA ILE A 138 -5.47 0.75 0.52
C ILE A 138 -5.86 0.26 1.91
N LEU A 139 -7.05 -0.34 2.03
CA LEU A 139 -7.55 -0.89 3.29
C LEU A 139 -6.62 -2.01 3.76
N PHE A 140 -6.40 -2.99 2.90
CA PHE A 140 -5.63 -4.17 3.26
C PHE A 140 -4.16 -3.86 3.50
N ILE A 141 -3.53 -3.05 2.64
CA ILE A 141 -2.10 -2.75 2.77
C ILE A 141 -1.78 -1.89 3.99
N SER A 142 -2.66 -0.94 4.35
CA SER A 142 -2.46 -0.09 5.52
C SER A 142 -2.65 -0.87 6.82
N LEU A 143 -3.64 -1.76 6.87
CA LEU A 143 -3.78 -2.68 8.01
C LEU A 143 -2.61 -3.66 8.09
N ALA A 144 -2.12 -4.16 6.95
CA ALA A 144 -0.94 -5.00 6.90
C ALA A 144 0.29 -4.26 7.43
N ALA A 145 0.44 -2.98 7.11
CA ALA A 145 1.53 -2.15 7.60
C ALA A 145 1.49 -1.91 9.11
N LEU A 146 0.29 -1.81 9.72
CA LEU A 146 0.13 -1.79 11.18
C LEU A 146 0.65 -3.08 11.81
N PHE A 147 0.24 -4.24 11.29
CA PHE A 147 0.74 -5.54 11.75
C PHE A 147 2.24 -5.71 11.54
N SER A 148 2.77 -5.26 10.39
CA SER A 148 4.21 -5.22 10.14
C SER A 148 4.95 -4.35 11.15
N GLY A 149 4.39 -3.20 11.52
CA GLY A 149 4.92 -2.32 12.57
C GLY A 149 5.00 -3.03 13.93
N VAL A 150 3.93 -3.72 14.33
CA VAL A 150 3.90 -4.56 15.54
C VAL A 150 4.93 -5.68 15.47
N LEU A 151 5.02 -6.40 14.36
CA LEU A 151 5.97 -7.49 14.17
C LEU A 151 7.42 -6.98 14.26
N ASN A 152 7.71 -5.84 13.65
CA ASN A 152 9.03 -5.19 13.74
C ASN A 152 9.36 -4.78 15.18
N ALA A 153 8.43 -4.15 15.90
CA ALA A 153 8.60 -3.77 17.30
C ALA A 153 8.84 -4.97 18.23
N THR A 154 8.32 -6.15 17.87
CA THR A 154 8.53 -7.40 18.63
C THR A 154 9.68 -8.26 18.10
N GLY A 155 10.54 -7.73 17.22
CA GLY A 155 11.74 -8.40 16.71
C GLY A 155 11.49 -9.44 15.62
N ARG A 156 10.32 -9.44 14.97
CA ARG A 156 9.88 -10.42 13.95
C ARG A 156 9.88 -9.83 12.54
N PHE A 157 11.04 -9.41 12.08
CA PHE A 157 11.22 -8.66 10.83
C PHE A 157 10.92 -9.45 9.54
N ALA A 158 11.12 -10.77 9.54
CA ALA A 158 11.00 -11.58 8.33
C ALA A 158 9.57 -11.60 7.75
N ALA A 159 8.55 -11.72 8.60
CA ALA A 159 7.16 -11.72 8.16
C ALA A 159 6.73 -10.35 7.59
N ALA A 160 7.18 -9.25 8.22
CA ALA A 160 6.95 -7.90 7.71
C ALA A 160 7.64 -7.68 6.35
N ALA A 161 8.88 -8.18 6.18
CA ALA A 161 9.64 -8.06 4.94
C ALA A 161 9.12 -8.96 3.80
N ALA A 162 8.41 -10.04 4.11
CA ALA A 162 7.82 -10.94 3.11
C ALA A 162 6.53 -10.40 2.47
N ALA A 163 5.83 -9.46 3.11
CA ALA A 163 4.57 -8.96 2.58
C ALA A 163 4.71 -8.30 1.17
N PRO A 164 5.69 -7.41 0.90
CA PRO A 164 5.88 -6.87 -0.45
C PRO A 164 6.18 -7.93 -1.52
N VAL A 165 6.84 -9.03 -1.14
CA VAL A 165 7.15 -10.13 -2.05
C VAL A 165 5.88 -10.84 -2.54
N ILE A 166 4.90 -11.07 -1.65
CA ILE A 166 3.61 -11.68 -2.02
C ILE A 166 2.93 -10.90 -3.13
N LEU A 167 2.89 -9.56 -3.00
CA LEU A 167 2.28 -8.71 -4.03
C LEU A 167 2.93 -8.95 -5.38
N ASN A 168 4.26 -8.89 -5.46
CA ASN A 168 4.95 -9.06 -6.74
C ASN A 168 4.76 -10.47 -7.31
N ILE A 169 4.83 -11.51 -6.48
CA ILE A 169 4.58 -12.90 -6.93
C ILE A 169 3.18 -13.02 -7.52
N MET A 170 2.15 -12.51 -6.83
CA MET A 170 0.77 -12.62 -7.30
C MET A 170 0.55 -11.87 -8.61
N LEU A 171 1.06 -10.63 -8.73
CA LEU A 171 0.91 -9.84 -9.95
C LEU A 171 1.66 -10.47 -11.14
N VAL A 172 2.90 -10.90 -10.94
CA VAL A 172 3.69 -11.59 -11.99
C VAL A 172 2.98 -12.88 -12.42
N THR A 173 2.55 -13.70 -11.47
CA THR A 173 1.87 -14.97 -11.76
C THR A 173 0.55 -14.74 -12.50
N ALA A 174 -0.25 -13.77 -12.07
CA ALA A 174 -1.53 -13.45 -12.71
C ALA A 174 -1.35 -12.94 -14.15
N MET A 175 -0.36 -12.07 -14.39
CA MET A 175 -0.06 -11.58 -15.74
C MET A 175 0.42 -12.71 -16.66
N CYS A 176 1.37 -13.53 -16.20
CA CYS A 176 1.88 -14.66 -16.98
C CYS A 176 0.79 -15.70 -17.25
N ALA A 177 -0.04 -16.04 -16.26
CA ALA A 177 -1.14 -16.98 -16.44
C ALA A 177 -2.17 -16.46 -17.45
N ALA A 178 -2.55 -15.18 -17.36
CA ALA A 178 -3.45 -14.56 -18.32
C ALA A 178 -2.87 -14.56 -19.74
N ALA A 179 -1.58 -14.24 -19.89
CA ALA A 179 -0.91 -14.26 -21.19
C ALA A 179 -0.88 -15.67 -21.80
N LEU A 180 -0.52 -16.70 -21.01
CA LEU A 180 -0.47 -18.09 -21.46
C LEU A 180 -1.84 -18.66 -21.84
N MET A 181 -2.90 -18.20 -21.18
CA MET A 181 -4.28 -18.60 -21.46
C MET A 181 -4.95 -17.78 -22.57
N GLY A 182 -4.24 -16.82 -23.19
CA GLY A 182 -4.83 -15.90 -24.18
C GLY A 182 -5.87 -14.94 -23.60
N GLY A 183 -5.84 -14.71 -22.28
CA GLY A 183 -6.75 -13.83 -21.57
C GLY A 183 -6.32 -12.36 -21.56
N ASN A 184 -7.16 -11.51 -20.95
CA ASN A 184 -6.86 -10.09 -20.80
C ASN A 184 -5.90 -9.83 -19.62
N VAL A 185 -4.63 -9.56 -19.93
CA VAL A 185 -3.55 -9.36 -18.95
C VAL A 185 -3.82 -8.19 -18.02
N VAL A 186 -4.34 -7.06 -18.52
CA VAL A 186 -4.63 -5.88 -17.69
C VAL A 186 -5.75 -6.14 -16.71
N ARG A 187 -6.80 -6.83 -17.14
CA ARG A 187 -7.88 -7.24 -16.24
C ARG A 187 -7.33 -8.14 -15.14
N ALA A 188 -6.50 -9.13 -15.48
CA ALA A 188 -5.87 -9.99 -14.48
C ALA A 188 -5.00 -9.19 -13.49
N LEU A 189 -4.19 -8.26 -13.99
CA LEU A 189 -3.36 -7.37 -13.17
C LEU A 189 -4.20 -6.54 -12.18
N VAL A 190 -5.18 -5.80 -12.69
CA VAL A 190 -6.05 -4.89 -11.93
C VAL A 190 -6.82 -5.63 -10.83
N TRP A 191 -7.44 -6.76 -11.17
CA TRP A 191 -8.20 -7.56 -10.20
C TRP A 191 -7.32 -8.25 -9.17
N THR A 192 -6.07 -8.60 -9.50
CA THR A 192 -5.17 -9.28 -8.57
C THR A 192 -4.70 -8.37 -7.43
N ILE A 193 -4.62 -7.05 -7.65
CA ILE A 193 -4.12 -6.09 -6.65
C ILE A 193 -4.89 -6.13 -5.31
N PRO A 194 -6.23 -6.02 -5.25
CA PRO A 194 -6.95 -6.11 -3.98
C PRO A 194 -6.76 -7.47 -3.29
N PHE A 195 -6.76 -8.59 -4.05
CA PHE A 195 -6.52 -9.92 -3.50
C PHE A 195 -5.09 -10.07 -2.95
N ALA A 196 -4.11 -9.45 -3.61
CA ALA A 196 -2.75 -9.41 -3.10
C ALA A 196 -2.66 -8.64 -1.78
N GLY A 197 -3.38 -7.52 -1.65
CA GLY A 197 -3.54 -6.82 -0.37
C GLY A 197 -4.12 -7.72 0.72
N MET A 198 -5.17 -8.48 0.41
CA MET A 198 -5.76 -9.44 1.35
C MET A 198 -4.76 -10.52 1.77
N ALA A 199 -4.00 -11.08 0.82
CA ALA A 199 -2.98 -12.08 1.09
C ALA A 199 -1.84 -11.52 1.97
N GLN A 200 -1.43 -10.27 1.73
CA GLN A 200 -0.44 -9.58 2.55
C GLN A 200 -0.93 -9.41 3.99
N LEU A 201 -2.15 -8.90 4.17
CA LEU A 201 -2.77 -8.75 5.49
C LEU A 201 -2.88 -10.10 6.20
N ALA A 202 -3.33 -11.13 5.50
CA ALA A 202 -3.46 -12.48 6.05
C ALA A 202 -2.11 -13.04 6.53
N LEU A 203 -1.03 -12.84 5.76
CA LEU A 203 0.31 -13.29 6.15
C LEU A 203 0.76 -12.63 7.46
N VAL A 204 0.70 -11.30 7.53
CA VAL A 204 1.23 -10.58 8.71
C VAL A 204 0.31 -10.74 9.93
N TRP A 205 -1.00 -10.83 9.72
CA TRP A 205 -1.95 -11.14 10.77
C TRP A 205 -1.70 -12.53 11.36
N GLN A 206 -1.52 -13.55 10.50
CA GLN A 206 -1.21 -14.90 10.96
C GLN A 206 0.15 -14.96 11.66
N ALA A 207 1.16 -14.24 11.15
CA ALA A 207 2.46 -14.14 11.79
C ALA A 207 2.35 -13.51 13.19
N ALA A 208 1.53 -12.46 13.35
CA ALA A 208 1.26 -11.82 14.65
C ALA A 208 0.53 -12.76 15.62
N ARG A 209 -0.42 -13.58 15.14
CA ARG A 209 -1.10 -14.59 15.97
C ARG A 209 -0.15 -15.71 16.41
N ARG A 210 0.67 -16.26 15.50
CA ARG A 210 1.71 -17.26 15.84
C ARG A 210 2.76 -16.69 16.80
N ALA A 211 2.91 -15.38 16.78
CA ALA A 211 3.78 -14.63 17.65
C ALA A 211 3.27 -14.46 19.10
N GLY A 212 2.02 -14.86 19.36
CA GLY A 212 1.35 -14.71 20.65
C GLY A 212 0.61 -13.40 20.84
N LEU A 213 0.63 -12.50 19.85
CA LEU A 213 0.03 -11.17 19.93
C LEU A 213 -1.47 -11.27 19.58
N LYS A 214 -2.36 -10.93 20.52
CA LYS A 214 -3.82 -11.06 20.34
C LYS A 214 -4.45 -9.73 19.92
N ILE A 215 -4.02 -9.22 18.78
CA ILE A 215 -4.63 -8.03 18.16
C ILE A 215 -5.92 -8.43 17.45
N ARG A 216 -7.03 -7.78 17.82
CA ARG A 216 -8.37 -8.08 17.32
C ARG A 216 -9.14 -6.81 16.99
N VAL A 217 -10.13 -6.94 16.10
CA VAL A 217 -11.07 -5.86 15.83
C VAL A 217 -11.95 -5.68 17.06
N VAL A 218 -12.02 -4.45 17.57
CA VAL A 218 -12.81 -4.02 18.73
C VAL A 218 -13.66 -2.83 18.33
N ARG A 219 -14.61 -2.42 19.18
CA ARG A 219 -15.37 -1.19 18.91
C ARG A 219 -14.42 0.02 18.97
N PRO A 220 -14.32 0.83 17.90
CA PRO A 220 -13.53 2.06 17.93
C PRO A 220 -14.04 2.98 19.03
N ARG A 221 -13.11 3.56 19.81
CA ARG A 221 -13.38 4.52 20.88
C ARG A 221 -12.29 5.58 20.84
N TRP A 222 -12.67 6.80 21.17
CA TRP A 222 -11.74 7.91 21.27
C TRP A 222 -11.11 7.94 22.66
N THR A 223 -9.98 7.27 22.82
CA THR A 223 -9.23 7.25 24.08
C THR A 223 -8.11 8.30 24.09
N PRO A 224 -7.56 8.68 25.26
CA PRO A 224 -6.44 9.62 25.33
C PRO A 224 -5.24 9.20 24.46
N GLU A 225 -4.99 7.89 24.38
CA GLU A 225 -3.90 7.31 23.60
C GLU A 225 -4.14 7.42 22.09
N MET A 226 -5.38 7.23 21.66
CA MET A 226 -5.76 7.45 20.26
C MET A 226 -5.68 8.93 19.88
N SER A 227 -6.07 9.83 20.80
CA SER A 227 -5.90 11.27 20.61
C SER A 227 -4.42 11.65 20.48
N GLN A 228 -3.55 11.08 21.31
CA GLN A 228 -2.11 11.27 21.21
C GLN A 228 -1.54 10.72 19.89
N LEU A 229 -1.95 9.52 19.47
CA LEU A 229 -1.57 8.94 18.18
C LEU A 229 -1.92 9.88 17.02
N VAL A 230 -3.15 10.41 17.00
CA VAL A 230 -3.61 11.33 15.95
C VAL A 230 -2.86 12.66 15.99
N ARG A 231 -2.57 13.21 17.17
CA ARG A 231 -1.79 14.45 17.33
C ARG A 231 -0.35 14.33 16.80
N ILE A 232 0.23 13.14 16.86
CA ILE A 232 1.58 12.88 16.31
C ILE A 232 1.50 12.54 14.82
N ALA A 233 0.54 11.71 14.43
CA ALA A 233 0.37 11.29 13.05
C ALA A 233 -0.06 12.42 12.12
N LEU A 234 -0.89 13.37 12.56
CA LEU A 234 -1.41 14.42 11.67
C LEU A 234 -0.30 15.37 11.15
N PRO A 235 0.57 15.95 11.99
CA PRO A 235 1.68 16.77 11.51
C PRO A 235 2.68 15.98 10.65
N ALA A 236 2.97 14.73 11.02
CA ALA A 236 3.82 13.85 10.22
C ALA A 236 3.20 13.55 8.84
N ALA A 237 1.87 13.46 8.76
CA ALA A 237 1.14 13.24 7.51
C ALA A 237 1.22 14.46 6.61
N MET A 238 1.07 15.66 7.19
CA MET A 238 1.25 16.90 6.46
C MET A 238 2.66 17.03 5.89
N ALA A 239 3.69 16.74 6.69
CA ALA A 239 5.08 16.79 6.25
C ALA A 239 5.37 15.78 5.11
N GLY A 240 4.94 14.52 5.26
CA GLY A 240 5.09 13.51 4.21
C GLY A 240 4.22 13.78 2.97
N GLY A 241 3.13 14.52 3.16
CA GLY A 241 2.18 14.84 2.10
C GLY A 241 2.65 15.85 1.08
N VAL A 242 3.56 16.75 1.47
CA VAL A 242 4.16 17.73 0.54
C VAL A 242 4.76 17.03 -0.67
N MET A 243 5.52 15.95 -0.45
CA MET A 243 6.11 15.16 -1.53
C MET A 243 5.05 14.49 -2.42
N GLN A 244 3.94 14.04 -1.83
CA GLN A 244 2.86 13.43 -2.61
C GLN A 244 2.10 14.45 -3.44
N ILE A 245 1.88 15.66 -2.92
CA ILE A 245 1.29 16.77 -3.66
C ILE A 245 2.18 17.14 -4.85
N ASN A 246 3.50 17.21 -4.67
CA ASN A 246 4.41 17.49 -5.77
C ASN A 246 4.30 16.46 -6.92
N LEU A 247 4.25 15.17 -6.56
CA LEU A 247 4.08 14.10 -7.56
C LEU A 247 2.71 14.15 -8.26
N LEU A 248 1.66 14.60 -7.56
CA LEU A 248 0.34 14.81 -8.18
C LEU A 248 0.35 15.96 -9.18
N VAL A 249 0.93 17.10 -8.81
CA VAL A 249 1.03 18.24 -9.72
C VAL A 249 1.81 17.85 -10.97
N GLY A 250 2.93 17.13 -10.80
CA GLY A 250 3.70 16.59 -11.93
C GLY A 250 2.87 15.66 -12.81
N GLN A 251 2.04 14.80 -12.24
CA GLN A 251 1.13 13.92 -12.99
C GLN A 251 0.04 14.71 -13.72
N GLN A 252 -0.57 15.69 -13.07
CA GLN A 252 -1.64 16.48 -13.65
C GLN A 252 -1.12 17.22 -14.89
N VAL A 253 0.05 17.85 -14.79
CA VAL A 253 0.72 18.45 -15.95
C VAL A 253 1.02 17.41 -17.02
N ALA A 254 1.60 16.26 -16.66
CA ALA A 254 1.93 15.20 -17.60
C ALA A 254 0.70 14.61 -18.31
N SER A 255 -0.47 14.60 -17.66
CA SER A 255 -1.70 14.04 -18.23
C SER A 255 -2.18 14.77 -19.49
N ASN A 256 -1.73 16.01 -19.69
CA ASN A 256 -2.03 16.83 -20.86
C ASN A 256 -1.16 16.52 -22.10
N PHE A 257 -0.16 15.63 -21.97
CA PHE A 257 0.76 15.29 -23.06
C PHE A 257 0.66 13.81 -23.44
N ASP A 258 0.78 13.51 -24.74
CA ASP A 258 0.65 12.13 -25.23
C ASP A 258 1.72 11.21 -24.62
N LYS A 259 1.29 10.09 -24.03
CA LYS A 259 2.11 9.04 -23.39
C LYS A 259 3.04 9.51 -22.25
N ALA A 260 3.01 10.78 -21.86
CA ALA A 260 3.96 11.33 -20.90
C ALA A 260 3.82 10.68 -19.51
N VAL A 261 2.61 10.27 -19.12
CA VAL A 261 2.35 9.54 -17.87
C VAL A 261 3.08 8.19 -17.86
N SER A 262 2.97 7.40 -18.93
CA SER A 262 3.69 6.13 -19.07
C SER A 262 5.22 6.30 -19.07
N TRP A 263 5.74 7.32 -19.77
CA TRP A 263 7.19 7.56 -19.83
C TRP A 263 7.77 8.03 -18.48
N LEU A 264 7.08 8.94 -17.79
CA LEU A 264 7.47 9.35 -16.44
C LEU A 264 7.42 8.18 -15.47
N TYR A 265 6.40 7.32 -15.58
CA TYR A 265 6.33 6.12 -14.76
C TYR A 265 7.50 5.17 -15.02
N ALA A 266 7.93 4.99 -16.26
CA ALA A 266 9.10 4.17 -16.58
C ALA A 266 10.41 4.78 -16.04
N ALA A 267 10.56 6.10 -16.12
CA ALA A 267 11.72 6.83 -15.59
C ALA A 267 11.81 6.76 -14.06
N ASP A 268 10.69 6.96 -13.35
CA ASP A 268 10.56 6.87 -11.88
C ASP A 268 10.94 5.49 -11.32
N ARG A 269 11.06 4.45 -12.16
CA ARG A 269 11.44 3.09 -11.75
C ARG A 269 12.93 2.82 -11.83
N LEU A 270 13.67 3.61 -12.60
CA LEU A 270 15.11 3.50 -12.75
C LEU A 270 15.88 4.37 -11.74
N TYR A 271 15.21 5.35 -11.14
CA TYR A 271 15.75 6.29 -10.14
C TYR A 271 15.24 5.97 -8.74
#